data_AF-A0A4R4W7F9-F1
#
_entry.id   AF-A0A4R4W7F9-F1
#
_cell.length_a   1.000
_cell.length_b   1.000
_cell.length_c   1.000
_cell.angle_alpha   90.00
_cell.angle_beta   90.00
_cell.angle_gamma   90.00
#
_symmetry.space_group_name_H-M   'P 1'
#
loop_
_entity.id
_entity.type
_entity.pdbx_description
1 polymer ?
#
loop_
_entity_poly.entity_id
_entity_poly.type
_entity_poly.pdbx_seq_one_letter_code
_entity_poly.pdbx_strand_id
1 'polypeptide(L)'
;MPNDLIFSPGVDLITEKVAVVMQDRPVIGMSAWLSDALTSAKAAGRDVQLVTPKGARLTWPVRSTLFKGAYSKWVVTGEDGEYYDGLNGVRLKWNGELFLARSTAKRGEPNSDLHPDFVIQEDPFGQLQFTVRVRHKPVDSLVLGRVAERLFTATTGSGPAGWSTSEPVTQPWSAEALTEYCRDRAPEPTWLILAGQPGAEFRPAVGTLEARRIRSGVDETLTLAVAQPGMDFPDVNRVGEWIDEIADDFELISAMVMGSYGEADGTYRPRFVGMGCPVGVAAGNEAVRASSVQEMVKVDGISRALAIGPAHAPAIWYPIGNGRDPRDWEKYATLMKKLVPAEALAGRK
;
A
#
# COMPACT_ATOMS: atom_id res chain seq x y z
N MET A 1 2.02 13.02 21.22
CA MET A 1 1.49 14.03 20.28
C MET A 1 2.58 14.32 19.27
N PRO A 2 2.27 14.55 17.98
CA PRO A 2 3.28 15.00 17.02
C PRO A 2 3.90 16.32 17.49
N ASN A 3 5.13 16.61 17.07
CA ASN A 3 5.71 17.93 17.29
C ASN A 3 4.84 18.98 16.55
N ASP A 4 4.89 20.24 16.99
CA ASP A 4 4.40 21.30 16.11
C ASP A 4 5.20 21.26 14.81
N LEU A 5 4.55 21.48 13.66
CA LEU A 5 5.17 21.31 12.35
C LEU A 5 6.47 22.11 12.20
N ILE A 6 6.55 23.29 12.79
CA ILE A 6 7.73 24.18 12.75
C ILE A 6 8.94 23.56 13.49
N PHE A 7 8.69 22.66 14.44
CA PHE A 7 9.73 21.93 15.19
C PHE A 7 9.91 20.48 14.70
N SER A 8 9.23 20.07 13.62
CA SER A 8 9.40 18.73 13.09
C SER A 8 10.78 18.59 12.43
N PRO A 9 11.66 17.71 12.92
CA PRO A 9 13.07 17.66 12.52
C PRO A 9 13.30 17.20 11.09
N GLY A 10 12.27 16.65 10.44
CA GLY A 10 12.35 16.18 9.05
C GLY A 10 11.93 17.23 8.01
N VAL A 11 11.47 18.42 8.41
CA VAL A 11 10.90 19.42 7.49
C VAL A 11 11.90 20.53 7.22
N ASP A 12 12.17 20.78 5.93
CA ASP A 12 13.13 21.79 5.48
C ASP A 12 12.46 23.12 5.12
N LEU A 13 11.22 23.05 4.61
CA LEU A 13 10.44 24.23 4.23
C LEU A 13 8.96 24.00 4.50
N ILE A 14 8.27 25.02 5.01
CA ILE A 14 6.82 25.00 5.25
C ILE A 14 6.20 26.16 4.48
N THR A 15 5.13 25.87 3.74
CA THR A 15 4.28 26.89 3.09
C THR A 15 2.86 26.81 3.62
N GLU A 16 1.90 27.50 3.00
CA GLU A 16 0.49 27.38 3.40
C GLU A 16 -0.09 26.00 3.08
N LYS A 17 0.38 25.34 2.01
CA LYS A 17 -0.19 24.09 1.49
C LYS A 17 0.64 22.85 1.78
N VAL A 18 1.96 22.99 1.87
CA VAL A 18 2.85 21.83 1.97
C VAL A 18 3.95 21.99 3.00
N ALA A 19 4.41 20.86 3.53
CA ALA A 19 5.72 20.71 4.14
C ALA A 19 6.64 20.01 3.14
N VAL A 20 7.80 20.59 2.87
CA VAL A 20 8.81 20.01 1.98
C VAL A 20 9.88 19.34 2.83
N VAL A 21 10.18 18.09 2.48
CA VAL A 21 11.19 17.25 3.11
C VAL A 21 12.21 16.89 2.05
N MET A 22 13.47 17.28 2.23
CA MET A 22 14.57 17.02 1.32
C MET A 22 15.41 15.87 1.88
N GLN A 23 15.63 14.84 1.07
CA GLN A 23 16.41 13.67 1.47
C GLN A 23 17.39 13.29 0.37
N ASP A 24 18.68 13.44 0.67
CA ASP A 24 19.77 12.93 -0.14
C ASP A 24 20.35 11.66 0.49
N ARG A 25 19.67 10.53 0.27
CA ARG A 25 20.14 9.20 0.67
C ARG A 25 19.84 8.18 -0.42
N PRO A 26 20.65 7.12 -0.57
CA PRO A 26 20.41 6.07 -1.58
C PRO A 26 19.08 5.33 -1.40
N VAL A 27 18.62 5.19 -0.15
CA VAL A 27 17.34 4.56 0.20
C VAL A 27 16.65 5.42 1.26
N ILE A 28 15.42 5.84 0.98
CA ILE A 28 14.57 6.58 1.89
C ILE A 28 13.56 5.61 2.51
N GLY A 29 13.78 5.30 3.79
CA GLY A 29 12.84 4.58 4.62
C GLY A 29 11.93 5.52 5.40
N MET A 30 10.83 4.97 5.94
CA MET A 30 9.90 5.67 6.82
C MET A 30 10.53 5.81 8.21
N SER A 31 11.51 6.70 8.31
CA SER A 31 12.19 7.03 9.56
C SER A 31 11.26 7.71 10.56
N ALA A 32 11.64 7.74 11.84
CA ALA A 32 10.89 8.47 12.87
C ALA A 32 10.69 9.95 12.52
N TRP A 33 11.68 10.59 11.88
CA TRP A 33 11.58 11.99 11.44
C TRP A 33 10.61 12.17 10.28
N LEU A 34 10.60 11.25 9.31
CA LEU A 34 9.64 11.32 8.20
C LEU A 34 8.20 11.03 8.67
N SER A 35 8.03 10.09 9.61
CA SER A 35 6.74 9.81 10.25
C SER A 35 6.22 11.02 11.04
N ASP A 36 7.10 11.70 11.79
CA ASP A 36 6.75 12.92 12.52
C ASP A 36 6.39 14.06 11.58
N ALA A 37 7.19 14.28 10.52
CA ALA A 37 6.91 15.29 9.49
C ALA A 37 5.55 15.06 8.83
N LEU A 38 5.24 13.82 8.43
CA LEU A 38 3.94 13.47 7.85
C LEU A 38 2.79 13.70 8.82
N THR A 39 2.95 13.29 10.07
CA THR A 39 1.90 13.42 11.10
C THR A 39 1.65 14.89 11.44
N SER A 40 2.71 15.67 11.62
CA SER A 40 2.67 17.10 11.95
C SER A 40 2.11 17.92 10.79
N ALA A 41 2.50 17.61 9.55
CA ALA A 41 1.98 18.29 8.36
C ALA A 41 0.47 18.06 8.23
N LYS A 42 0.03 16.81 8.38
CA LYS A 42 -1.38 16.46 8.35
C LYS A 42 -2.18 17.17 9.45
N ALA A 43 -1.66 17.21 10.68
CA ALA A 43 -2.31 17.92 11.78
C ALA A 43 -2.44 19.42 11.51
N ALA A 44 -1.48 20.00 10.77
CA ALA A 44 -1.49 21.39 10.33
C ALA A 44 -2.23 21.62 9.00
N GLY A 45 -2.99 20.64 8.50
CA GLY A 45 -3.77 20.77 7.26
C GLY A 45 -2.95 20.86 5.98
N ARG A 46 -1.72 20.32 5.98
CA ARG A 46 -0.77 20.37 4.88
C ARG A 46 -0.42 18.98 4.37
N ASP A 47 -0.05 18.91 3.10
CA ASP A 47 0.50 17.70 2.48
C ASP A 47 2.04 17.71 2.52
N VAL A 48 2.67 16.56 2.26
CA VAL A 48 4.13 16.43 2.23
C VAL A 48 4.64 16.29 0.80
N GLN A 49 5.67 17.07 0.44
CA GLN A 49 6.44 16.89 -0.79
C GLN A 49 7.85 16.43 -0.45
N LEU A 50 8.18 15.19 -0.84
CA LEU A 50 9.49 14.59 -0.61
C LEU A 50 10.39 14.87 -1.80
N VAL A 51 11.45 15.65 -1.61
CA VAL A 51 12.45 15.99 -2.63
C VAL A 51 13.65 15.06 -2.51
N THR A 52 14.02 14.40 -3.60
CA THR A 52 15.18 13.49 -3.65
C THR A 52 15.99 13.67 -4.94
N PRO A 53 17.28 13.27 -4.97
CA PRO A 53 17.98 13.07 -6.25
C PRO A 53 17.42 11.85 -7.00
N LYS A 54 17.65 11.77 -8.32
CA LYS A 54 17.22 10.63 -9.17
C LYS A 54 17.68 9.25 -8.68
N GLY A 55 18.82 9.19 -7.99
CA GLY A 55 19.43 7.95 -7.51
C GLY A 55 18.82 7.39 -6.23
N ALA A 56 17.99 8.19 -5.55
CA ALA A 56 17.31 7.76 -4.34
C ALA A 56 16.19 6.77 -4.66
N ARG A 57 16.00 5.81 -3.74
CA ARG A 57 14.98 4.78 -3.84
C ARG A 57 14.07 4.83 -2.63
N LEU A 58 12.80 4.51 -2.80
CA LEU A 58 11.84 4.46 -1.69
C LEU A 58 11.64 3.03 -1.21
N THR A 59 11.47 2.85 0.10
CA THR A 59 10.92 1.62 0.65
C THR A 59 9.40 1.57 0.44
N TRP A 60 8.81 0.39 0.56
CA TRP A 60 7.36 0.22 0.47
C TRP A 60 6.57 1.07 1.49
N PRO A 61 6.96 1.15 2.78
CA PRO A 61 6.23 1.98 3.74
C PRO A 61 6.15 3.45 3.33
N VAL A 62 7.24 4.04 2.81
CA VAL A 62 7.23 5.41 2.27
C VAL A 62 6.31 5.50 1.06
N ARG A 63 6.53 4.63 0.08
CA ARG A 63 5.79 4.64 -1.19
C ARG A 63 4.28 4.49 -1.02
N SER A 64 3.85 3.61 -0.12
CA SER A 64 2.43 3.27 0.08
C SER A 64 1.69 4.25 0.99
N THR A 65 2.41 5.07 1.77
CA THR A 65 1.80 5.90 2.83
C THR A 65 1.92 7.39 2.57
N LEU A 66 3.05 7.87 2.06
CA LEU A 66 3.36 9.30 2.00
C LEU A 66 2.51 10.05 0.97
N PHE A 67 2.18 9.40 -0.16
CA PHE A 67 1.64 10.07 -1.35
C PHE A 67 0.13 9.91 -1.50
N LYS A 68 -0.62 10.19 -0.42
CA LYS A 68 -2.10 10.08 -0.40
C LYS A 68 -2.81 11.44 -0.47
N GLY A 69 -2.12 12.54 -0.18
CA GLY A 69 -2.69 13.89 -0.24
C GLY A 69 -2.75 14.46 -1.66
N ALA A 70 -3.61 15.45 -1.87
CA ALA A 70 -3.84 16.06 -3.17
C ALA A 70 -2.58 16.76 -3.74
N TYR A 71 -1.76 17.31 -2.86
CA TYR A 71 -0.49 17.99 -3.18
C TYR A 71 0.73 17.15 -2.80
N SER A 72 0.54 15.92 -2.31
CA SER A 72 1.65 15.05 -1.96
C SER A 72 2.41 14.61 -3.22
N LYS A 73 3.73 14.75 -3.23
CA LYS A 73 4.58 14.49 -4.39
C LYS A 73 5.90 13.85 -4.00
N TRP A 74 6.35 12.90 -4.82
CA TRP A 74 7.76 12.52 -4.84
C TRP A 74 8.46 13.39 -5.87
N VAL A 75 9.08 14.47 -5.42
CA VAL A 75 9.78 15.42 -6.29
C VAL A 75 11.19 14.92 -6.52
N VAL A 76 11.54 14.62 -7.76
CA VAL A 76 12.84 14.07 -8.11
C VAL A 76 13.61 15.10 -8.90
N THR A 77 14.85 15.34 -8.50
CA THR A 77 15.79 16.20 -9.26
C THR A 77 16.45 15.35 -10.33
N GLY A 78 16.16 15.66 -11.60
CA GLY A 78 16.73 15.01 -12.79
C GLY A 78 18.18 15.41 -13.06
N GLU A 79 18.82 14.72 -14.01
CA GLU A 79 20.19 15.01 -14.43
C GLU A 79 20.37 16.42 -15.01
N ASP A 80 19.34 16.93 -15.68
CA ASP A 80 19.29 18.25 -16.29
C ASP A 80 19.04 19.38 -15.26
N GLY A 81 18.85 19.03 -13.98
CA GLY A 81 18.49 19.94 -12.90
C GLY A 81 17.01 20.33 -12.88
N GLU A 82 16.18 19.81 -13.78
CA GLU A 82 14.74 19.95 -13.71
C GLU A 82 14.12 18.97 -12.69
N TYR A 83 12.85 19.21 -12.35
CA TYR A 83 12.12 18.38 -11.39
C TYR A 83 11.06 17.55 -12.11
N TYR A 84 10.79 16.36 -11.58
CA TYR A 84 9.67 15.53 -12.04
C TYR A 84 9.07 14.72 -10.89
N ASP A 85 7.84 14.25 -11.08
CA ASP A 85 7.15 13.40 -10.11
C ASP A 85 7.66 11.96 -10.25
N GLY A 86 8.36 11.42 -9.25
CA GLY A 86 8.92 10.08 -9.27
C GLY A 86 7.87 8.96 -9.34
N LEU A 87 6.58 9.26 -9.15
CA LEU A 87 5.50 8.28 -9.27
C LEU A 87 4.94 8.15 -10.69
N ASN A 88 4.99 9.20 -11.50
CA ASN A 88 4.32 9.26 -12.80
C ASN A 88 5.10 9.98 -13.92
N GLY A 89 6.26 10.55 -13.61
CA GLY A 89 7.20 11.16 -14.55
C GLY A 89 6.89 12.57 -14.99
N VAL A 90 5.73 13.13 -14.60
CA VAL A 90 5.32 14.46 -15.04
C VAL A 90 6.32 15.50 -14.55
N ARG A 91 6.81 16.38 -15.44
CA ARG A 91 7.69 17.48 -15.07
C ARG A 91 7.02 18.42 -14.07
N LEU A 92 7.77 18.85 -13.08
CA LEU A 92 7.33 19.71 -11.99
C LEU A 92 8.02 21.07 -12.04
N LYS A 93 7.34 22.10 -11.55
CA LYS A 93 7.90 23.44 -11.33
C LYS A 93 7.52 23.92 -9.93
N TRP A 94 8.49 24.48 -9.21
CA TRP A 94 8.24 25.24 -7.99
C TRP A 94 7.60 26.59 -8.35
N ASN A 95 6.45 26.91 -7.75
CA ASN A 95 5.75 28.17 -8.00
C ASN A 95 5.95 29.23 -6.89
N GLY A 96 6.81 28.96 -5.90
CA GLY A 96 6.95 29.78 -4.69
C GLY A 96 6.22 29.20 -3.46
N GLU A 97 5.30 28.27 -3.66
CA GLU A 97 4.45 27.71 -2.61
C GLU A 97 4.47 26.17 -2.57
N LEU A 98 4.47 25.51 -3.73
CA LEU A 98 4.61 24.06 -3.87
C LEU A 98 5.16 23.67 -5.25
N PHE A 99 5.61 22.42 -5.38
CA PHE A 99 5.87 21.82 -6.68
C PHE A 99 4.54 21.41 -7.34
N LEU A 100 4.33 21.85 -8.58
CA LEU A 100 3.15 21.53 -9.40
C LEU A 100 3.57 21.02 -10.77
N ALA A 101 2.69 20.24 -11.42
CA ALA A 101 2.89 19.83 -12.80
C ALA A 101 3.10 21.07 -13.71
N ARG A 102 4.15 21.03 -14.53
CA ARG A 102 4.30 21.96 -15.65
C ARG A 102 3.11 21.70 -16.59
N SER A 103 2.37 22.74 -16.93
CA SER A 103 1.10 22.71 -17.69
C SER A 103 0.93 21.43 -18.52
N THR A 104 0.02 20.55 -18.11
CA THR A 104 -0.40 19.41 -18.94
C THR A 104 -0.86 19.95 -20.29
N ALA A 105 -0.42 19.35 -21.39
CA ALA A 105 -0.82 19.75 -22.75
C ALA A 105 -2.34 19.89 -22.90
N LYS A 106 -2.74 20.70 -23.88
CA LYS A 106 -4.15 21.04 -24.09
C LYS A 106 -4.95 19.78 -24.46
N ARG A 107 -6.25 19.80 -24.19
CA ARG A 107 -7.18 18.72 -24.57
C ARG A 107 -7.03 18.42 -26.07
N GLY A 108 -6.54 17.23 -26.42
CA GLY A 108 -6.36 16.78 -27.81
C GLY A 108 -4.90 16.69 -28.28
N GLU A 109 -3.94 17.14 -27.49
CA GLU A 109 -2.51 16.91 -27.78
C GLU A 109 -2.06 15.56 -27.17
N PRO A 110 -1.16 14.80 -27.84
CA PRO A 110 -0.57 13.59 -27.27
C PRO A 110 0.28 14.01 -26.07
N ASN A 111 -0.34 13.94 -24.91
CA ASN A 111 0.11 14.61 -23.72
C ASN A 111 0.80 13.61 -22.80
N SER A 112 2.12 13.70 -22.73
CA SER A 112 2.76 13.55 -21.44
C SER A 112 4.10 14.28 -21.50
N ASP A 113 4.17 15.47 -20.90
CA ASP A 113 5.43 16.16 -20.57
C ASP A 113 6.17 15.37 -19.49
N LEU A 114 6.63 14.17 -19.86
CA LEU A 114 7.39 13.27 -19.01
C LEU A 114 8.86 13.64 -19.10
N HIS A 115 9.51 13.57 -17.95
CA HIS A 115 10.94 13.73 -17.88
C HIS A 115 11.67 12.53 -18.52
N PRO A 116 12.73 12.73 -19.33
CA PRO A 116 13.45 11.64 -19.99
C PRO A 116 14.01 10.61 -19.00
N ASP A 117 14.51 11.05 -17.84
CA ASP A 117 15.01 10.16 -16.78
C ASP A 117 13.92 9.21 -16.24
N PHE A 118 12.63 9.53 -16.44
CA PHE A 118 11.53 8.65 -16.04
C PHE A 118 11.26 7.56 -17.08
N VAL A 119 11.50 7.79 -18.38
CA VAL A 119 11.05 6.88 -19.46
C VAL A 119 12.12 5.83 -19.83
N ILE A 120 12.99 5.48 -18.89
CA ILE A 120 14.05 4.49 -19.10
C ILE A 120 13.45 3.08 -19.12
N GLN A 121 13.68 2.35 -20.21
CA GLN A 121 13.25 0.95 -20.37
C GLN A 121 14.34 0.00 -19.84
N GLU A 122 13.99 -0.77 -18.81
CA GLU A 122 14.80 -1.87 -18.25
C GLU A 122 13.89 -3.09 -18.04
N ASP A 123 14.51 -4.26 -17.87
CA ASP A 123 13.78 -5.47 -17.52
C ASP A 123 13.10 -5.29 -16.15
N PRO A 124 11.77 -5.46 -16.06
CA PRO A 124 11.04 -5.19 -14.84
C PRO A 124 11.32 -6.25 -13.77
N PHE A 125 11.54 -5.80 -12.54
CA PHE A 125 11.40 -6.66 -11.36
C PHE A 125 9.99 -6.52 -10.80
N GLY A 126 9.36 -7.65 -10.46
CA GLY A 126 7.99 -7.68 -9.98
C GLY A 126 7.87 -7.42 -8.49
N GLN A 127 6.69 -6.97 -8.10
CA GLN A 127 6.28 -6.71 -6.72
C GLN A 127 4.86 -7.22 -6.55
N LEU A 128 4.68 -8.29 -5.77
CA LEU A 128 3.36 -8.78 -5.41
C LEU A 128 2.90 -8.01 -4.17
N GLN A 129 1.86 -7.20 -4.34
CA GLN A 129 1.37 -6.29 -3.32
C GLN A 129 0.01 -6.76 -2.80
N PHE A 130 -0.13 -6.80 -1.49
CA PHE A 130 -1.36 -7.16 -0.78
C PHE A 130 -1.85 -5.97 0.04
N THR A 131 -3.16 -5.84 0.13
CA THR A 131 -3.84 -5.06 1.16
C THR A 131 -4.96 -5.93 1.70
N VAL A 132 -4.81 -6.41 2.93
CA VAL A 132 -5.74 -7.31 3.60
C VAL A 132 -6.25 -6.62 4.85
N ARG A 133 -7.57 -6.58 5.02
CA ARG A 133 -8.21 -6.05 6.22
C ARG A 133 -9.07 -7.13 6.84
N VAL A 134 -8.84 -7.39 8.12
CA VAL A 134 -9.64 -8.30 8.93
C VAL A 134 -10.20 -7.55 10.14
N ARG A 135 -11.22 -8.13 10.76
CA ARG A 135 -11.80 -7.66 12.00
C ARG A 135 -11.64 -8.70 13.09
N HIS A 136 -11.25 -8.22 14.26
CA HIS A 136 -11.09 -9.03 15.44
C HIS A 136 -12.17 -8.70 16.47
N LYS A 137 -12.65 -9.73 17.15
CA LYS A 137 -13.47 -9.57 18.34
C LYS A 137 -12.62 -8.97 19.46
N PRO A 138 -13.13 -7.98 20.20
CA PRO A 138 -12.37 -7.30 21.24
C PRO A 138 -12.38 -8.08 22.55
N VAL A 139 -11.69 -9.23 22.58
CA VAL A 139 -11.55 -10.09 23.76
C VAL A 139 -10.13 -9.99 24.32
N ASP A 140 -9.94 -10.28 25.61
CA ASP A 140 -8.63 -10.16 26.26
C ASP A 140 -7.56 -11.05 25.64
N SER A 141 -7.96 -12.21 25.11
CA SER A 141 -7.09 -13.16 24.42
C SER A 141 -6.77 -12.79 22.97
N LEU A 142 -7.17 -11.61 22.50
CA LEU A 142 -6.88 -11.14 21.15
C LEU A 142 -5.35 -11.05 20.94
N VAL A 143 -4.88 -11.64 19.85
CA VAL A 143 -3.51 -11.50 19.33
C VAL A 143 -3.56 -10.98 17.90
N LEU A 144 -2.91 -9.85 17.66
CA LEU A 144 -2.73 -9.21 16.36
C LEU A 144 -1.49 -9.76 15.63
N GLY A 145 -1.40 -9.54 14.32
CA GLY A 145 -0.23 -9.87 13.51
C GLY A 145 -0.20 -11.32 13.00
N ARG A 146 -1.15 -12.18 13.40
CA ARG A 146 -1.27 -13.54 12.87
C ARG A 146 -1.61 -13.55 11.37
N VAL A 147 -2.30 -12.53 10.86
CA VAL A 147 -2.52 -12.35 9.42
C VAL A 147 -1.19 -12.11 8.70
N ALA A 148 -0.30 -11.30 9.29
CA ALA A 148 1.04 -11.07 8.76
C ALA A 148 1.86 -12.35 8.74
N GLU A 149 1.89 -13.13 9.82
CA GLU A 149 2.63 -14.40 9.87
C GLU A 149 2.24 -15.35 8.73
N ARG A 150 0.93 -15.51 8.49
CA ARG A 150 0.41 -16.35 7.42
C ARG A 150 0.82 -15.83 6.05
N LEU A 151 0.62 -14.55 5.79
CA LEU A 151 0.87 -13.99 4.48
C LEU A 151 2.37 -13.93 4.14
N PHE A 152 3.24 -13.58 5.10
CA PHE A 152 4.69 -13.67 4.93
C PHE A 152 5.11 -15.12 4.64
N THR A 153 4.62 -16.08 5.41
CA THR A 153 4.98 -17.50 5.23
C THR A 153 4.52 -18.02 3.88
N ALA A 154 3.29 -17.73 3.49
CA ALA A 154 2.72 -18.15 2.21
C ALA A 154 3.48 -17.58 1.00
N THR A 155 3.93 -16.33 1.09
CA THR A 155 4.52 -15.60 -0.04
C THR A 155 6.05 -15.69 -0.11
N THR A 156 6.73 -15.91 1.02
CA THR A 156 8.20 -15.94 1.12
C THR A 156 8.76 -17.28 1.57
N GLY A 157 7.92 -18.19 2.09
CA GLY A 157 8.33 -19.43 2.74
C GLY A 157 8.75 -19.26 4.21
N SER A 158 8.73 -18.04 4.74
CA SER A 158 9.17 -17.73 6.10
C SER A 158 8.29 -16.67 6.77
N GLY A 159 8.20 -16.72 8.09
CA GLY A 159 7.50 -15.68 8.86
C GLY A 159 8.25 -14.34 8.86
N PRO A 160 7.58 -13.26 9.29
CA PRO A 160 8.21 -11.95 9.47
C PRO A 160 9.39 -12.04 10.46
N ALA A 161 10.41 -11.22 10.23
CA ALA A 161 11.61 -11.17 11.07
C ALA A 161 11.50 -10.14 12.19
N GLY A 162 10.73 -9.07 11.98
CA GLY A 162 10.65 -7.99 12.95
C GLY A 162 9.58 -6.96 12.66
N TRP A 163 9.39 -6.06 13.63
CA TRP A 163 8.47 -4.94 13.54
C TRP A 163 9.03 -3.67 14.20
N SER A 164 8.51 -2.51 13.83
CA SER A 164 8.91 -1.21 14.41
C SER A 164 7.91 -0.12 14.05
N THR A 165 7.97 1.02 14.73
CA THR A 165 7.22 2.24 14.37
C THR A 165 7.89 3.06 13.25
N SER A 166 9.12 2.69 12.89
CA SER A 166 9.91 3.36 11.86
C SER A 166 10.96 2.41 11.27
N GLU A 167 11.44 2.72 10.07
CA GLU A 167 12.61 2.07 9.49
C GLU A 167 13.91 2.71 10.01
N PRO A 168 14.98 1.92 10.25
CA PRO A 168 15.03 0.46 10.12
C PRO A 168 14.23 -0.26 11.21
N VAL A 169 13.76 -1.47 10.91
CA VAL A 169 13.07 -2.33 11.88
C VAL A 169 14.06 -2.77 12.96
N THR A 170 13.68 -2.60 14.24
CA THR A 170 14.57 -2.84 15.39
C THR A 170 14.07 -3.91 16.36
N GLN A 171 12.77 -4.23 16.37
CA GLN A 171 12.24 -5.27 17.25
C GLN A 171 12.19 -6.60 16.52
N PRO A 172 12.62 -7.71 17.15
CA PRO A 172 12.38 -9.04 16.60
C PRO A 172 10.88 -9.32 16.55
N TRP A 173 10.47 -10.22 15.67
CA TRP A 173 9.06 -10.57 15.56
C TRP A 173 8.55 -11.26 16.82
N SER A 174 7.47 -10.71 17.38
CA SER A 174 6.60 -11.37 18.36
C SER A 174 5.20 -10.78 18.21
N ALA A 175 4.24 -11.63 17.86
CA ALA A 175 2.84 -11.24 17.76
C ALA A 175 2.31 -10.73 19.12
N GLU A 176 2.78 -11.33 20.21
CA GLU A 176 2.44 -10.97 21.59
C GLU A 176 2.93 -9.56 21.95
N ALA A 177 4.21 -9.27 21.70
CA ALA A 177 4.80 -7.95 21.98
C ALA A 177 4.17 -6.85 21.09
N LEU A 178 3.93 -7.16 19.80
CA LEU A 178 3.21 -6.25 18.90
C LEU A 178 1.79 -5.97 19.41
N THR A 179 1.09 -7.01 19.87
CA THR A 179 -0.26 -6.87 20.42
C THR A 179 -0.27 -6.03 21.68
N GLU A 180 0.67 -6.26 22.60
CA GLU A 180 0.83 -5.46 23.81
C GLU A 180 1.06 -3.98 23.48
N TYR A 181 1.97 -3.69 22.55
CA TYR A 181 2.21 -2.33 22.08
C TYR A 181 0.95 -1.65 21.51
N CYS A 182 0.17 -2.37 20.69
CA CYS A 182 -1.11 -1.86 20.18
C CYS A 182 -2.16 -1.67 21.29
N ARG A 183 -2.16 -2.55 22.30
CA ARG A 183 -3.10 -2.50 23.43
C ARG A 183 -2.82 -1.29 24.33
N ASP A 184 -1.57 -1.02 24.64
CA ASP A 184 -1.16 0.12 25.49
C ASP A 184 -1.49 1.47 24.85
N ARG A 185 -1.56 1.51 23.53
CA ARG A 185 -1.93 2.69 22.75
C ARG A 185 -3.42 2.81 22.49
N ALA A 186 -4.24 1.83 22.86
CA ALA A 186 -5.68 1.91 22.60
C ALA A 186 -6.32 3.01 23.47
N PRO A 187 -7.28 3.80 22.94
CA PRO A 187 -7.97 3.61 21.66
C PRO A 187 -7.30 4.26 20.44
N GLU A 188 -6.17 4.93 20.59
CA GLU A 188 -5.44 5.55 19.49
C GLU A 188 -4.98 4.48 18.46
N PRO A 189 -5.08 4.79 17.14
CA PRO A 189 -4.60 3.87 16.13
C PRO A 189 -3.08 3.69 16.23
N THR A 190 -2.64 2.49 15.87
CA THR A 190 -1.22 2.13 15.83
C THR A 190 -0.88 1.66 14.44
N TRP A 191 0.16 2.27 13.86
CA TRP A 191 0.70 1.90 12.56
C TRP A 191 2.15 1.45 12.72
N LEU A 192 2.47 0.29 12.18
CA LEU A 192 3.74 -0.40 12.33
C LEU A 192 4.28 -0.81 10.96
N ILE A 193 5.59 -0.97 10.89
CA ILE A 193 6.33 -1.48 9.75
C ILE A 193 6.79 -2.90 10.11
N LEU A 194 6.66 -3.82 9.16
CA LEU A 194 7.02 -5.21 9.28
C LEU A 194 8.14 -5.53 8.28
N ALA A 195 9.17 -6.25 8.71
CA ALA A 195 10.24 -6.73 7.84
C ALA A 195 10.19 -8.25 7.69
N GLY A 196 10.43 -8.74 6.46
CA GLY A 196 10.70 -10.15 6.18
C GLY A 196 12.11 -10.58 6.60
N GLN A 197 12.39 -11.87 6.44
CA GLN A 197 13.72 -12.42 6.75
C GLN A 197 14.83 -11.75 5.91
N PRO A 198 15.96 -11.37 6.53
CA PRO A 198 17.13 -10.92 5.80
C PRO A 198 17.88 -12.12 5.21
N GLY A 199 18.60 -11.91 4.11
CA GLY A 199 19.39 -12.96 3.46
C GLY A 199 19.07 -13.06 1.97
N ALA A 200 20.00 -13.61 1.20
CA ALA A 200 19.82 -13.76 -0.25
C ALA A 200 18.90 -14.96 -0.61
N GLU A 201 18.71 -15.87 0.33
CA GLU A 201 17.83 -17.03 0.24
C GLU A 201 16.36 -16.68 0.43
N PHE A 202 16.07 -15.55 1.08
CA PHE A 202 14.70 -15.07 1.29
C PHE A 202 14.33 -14.01 0.27
N ARG A 203 13.08 -14.04 -0.18
CA ARG A 203 12.54 -12.98 -1.03
C ARG A 203 12.40 -11.70 -0.19
N PRO A 204 12.94 -10.55 -0.64
CA PRO A 204 12.73 -9.30 0.05
C PRO A 204 11.24 -8.99 0.19
N ALA A 205 10.80 -8.82 1.43
CA ALA A 205 9.41 -8.56 1.78
C ALA A 205 9.33 -7.53 2.89
N VAL A 206 8.42 -6.58 2.73
CA VAL A 206 8.18 -5.50 3.69
C VAL A 206 6.70 -5.18 3.73
N GLY A 207 6.17 -4.97 4.92
CA GLY A 207 4.76 -4.71 5.12
C GLY A 207 4.51 -3.57 6.08
N THR A 208 3.24 -3.21 6.22
CA THR A 208 2.76 -2.29 7.24
C THR A 208 1.51 -2.85 7.88
N LEU A 209 1.34 -2.64 9.18
CA LEU A 209 0.18 -3.09 9.93
C LEU A 209 -0.45 -1.89 10.62
N GLU A 210 -1.73 -1.65 10.35
CA GLU A 210 -2.54 -0.67 11.08
C GLU A 210 -3.55 -1.40 11.97
N ALA A 211 -3.46 -1.18 13.28
CA ALA A 211 -4.46 -1.61 14.25
C ALA A 211 -5.33 -0.41 14.65
N ARG A 212 -6.65 -0.53 14.49
CA ARG A 212 -7.59 0.54 14.82
C ARG A 212 -8.79 0.01 15.61
N ARG A 213 -9.04 0.61 16.76
CA ARG A 213 -10.27 0.35 17.51
C ARG A 213 -11.47 0.95 16.79
N ILE A 214 -12.51 0.16 16.60
CA ILE A 214 -13.81 0.58 16.08
C ILE A 214 -14.94 0.12 17.02
N ARG A 215 -16.18 0.50 16.71
CA ARG A 215 -17.34 0.12 17.54
C ARG A 215 -17.56 -1.40 17.60
N SER A 216 -17.39 -2.09 16.48
CA SER A 216 -17.64 -3.54 16.36
C SER A 216 -16.44 -4.42 16.75
N GLY A 217 -15.27 -3.85 17.04
CA GLY A 217 -14.08 -4.61 17.36
C GLY A 217 -12.78 -3.86 17.10
N VAL A 218 -11.75 -4.58 16.69
CA VAL A 218 -10.46 -4.03 16.26
C VAL A 218 -10.25 -4.43 14.80
N ASP A 219 -10.07 -3.45 13.93
CA ASP A 219 -9.66 -3.74 12.55
C ASP A 219 -8.12 -3.82 12.50
N GLU A 220 -7.62 -4.87 11.87
CA GLU A 220 -6.21 -5.03 11.49
C GLU A 220 -6.11 -4.89 9.97
N THR A 221 -5.36 -3.90 9.48
CA THR A 221 -5.08 -3.70 8.06
C THR A 221 -3.61 -3.94 7.79
N LEU A 222 -3.33 -5.01 7.05
CA LEU A 222 -1.99 -5.38 6.60
C LEU A 222 -1.80 -4.92 5.16
N THR A 223 -0.70 -4.23 4.88
CA THR A 223 -0.14 -4.17 3.53
C THR A 223 1.14 -4.99 3.48
N LEU A 224 1.40 -5.65 2.36
CA LEU A 224 2.61 -6.44 2.16
C LEU A 224 3.08 -6.27 0.73
N ALA A 225 4.38 -6.10 0.55
CA ALA A 225 5.04 -5.98 -0.73
C ALA A 225 6.16 -7.03 -0.77
N VAL A 226 6.09 -7.95 -1.73
CA VAL A 226 7.04 -9.07 -1.89
C VAL A 226 7.68 -8.98 -3.26
N ALA A 227 9.02 -8.92 -3.29
CA ALA A 227 9.78 -8.86 -4.52
C ALA A 227 9.65 -10.21 -5.30
N GLN A 228 9.38 -10.11 -6.60
CA GLN A 228 9.16 -11.25 -7.52
C GLN A 228 10.10 -11.14 -8.73
N PRO A 229 11.06 -12.06 -8.90
CA PRO A 229 11.92 -12.08 -10.08
C PRO A 229 11.12 -12.12 -11.39
N GLY A 230 11.49 -11.29 -12.37
CA GLY A 230 10.97 -11.36 -13.76
C GLY A 230 9.45 -11.22 -13.90
N MET A 231 8.79 -10.50 -12.98
CA MET A 231 7.32 -10.38 -12.91
C MET A 231 6.60 -11.72 -12.74
N ASP A 232 7.26 -12.78 -12.26
CA ASP A 232 6.69 -14.12 -12.12
C ASP A 232 5.73 -14.24 -10.93
N PHE A 233 4.52 -13.71 -11.11
CA PHE A 233 3.48 -13.76 -10.08
C PHE A 233 2.85 -15.16 -10.00
N PRO A 234 2.54 -15.63 -8.77
CA PRO A 234 1.74 -16.84 -8.57
C PRO A 234 0.42 -16.78 -9.34
N ASP A 235 -0.07 -17.95 -9.75
CA ASP A 235 -1.40 -18.05 -10.35
C ASP A 235 -2.49 -17.50 -9.40
N VAL A 236 -3.52 -16.90 -9.99
CA VAL A 236 -4.60 -16.25 -9.24
C VAL A 236 -5.37 -17.20 -8.30
N ASN A 237 -5.42 -18.50 -8.61
CA ASN A 237 -6.02 -19.49 -7.72
C ASN A 237 -5.13 -19.76 -6.51
N ARG A 238 -3.80 -19.81 -6.71
CA ARG A 238 -2.83 -19.95 -5.60
C ARG A 238 -2.88 -18.74 -4.66
N VAL A 239 -3.03 -17.54 -5.22
CA VAL A 239 -3.29 -16.34 -4.41
C VAL A 239 -4.63 -16.44 -3.67
N GLY A 240 -5.66 -16.96 -4.33
CA GLY A 240 -6.96 -17.23 -3.72
C GLY A 240 -6.88 -18.16 -2.52
N GLU A 241 -6.10 -19.24 -2.59
CA GLU A 241 -5.85 -20.17 -1.47
C GLU A 241 -5.24 -19.46 -0.26
N TRP A 242 -4.32 -18.51 -0.45
CA TRP A 242 -3.73 -17.75 0.66
C TRP A 242 -4.75 -16.83 1.34
N ILE A 243 -5.66 -16.24 0.55
CA ILE A 243 -6.72 -15.40 1.10
C ILE A 243 -7.82 -16.25 1.76
N ASP A 244 -8.08 -17.44 1.23
CA ASP A 244 -8.98 -18.44 1.82
C ASP A 244 -8.51 -18.86 3.21
N GLU A 245 -7.22 -19.17 3.36
CA GLU A 245 -6.61 -19.49 4.65
C GLU A 245 -6.75 -18.36 5.69
N ILE A 246 -6.79 -17.09 5.23
CA ILE A 246 -7.07 -15.94 6.10
C ILE A 246 -8.57 -15.86 6.41
N ALA A 247 -9.44 -16.08 5.44
CA ALA A 247 -10.90 -16.05 5.64
C ALA A 247 -11.42 -17.19 6.52
N ASP A 248 -10.69 -18.31 6.59
CA ASP A 248 -10.99 -19.44 7.47
C ASP A 248 -10.78 -19.11 8.95
N ASP A 249 -9.73 -18.35 9.26
CA ASP A 249 -9.31 -18.06 10.63
C ASP A 249 -9.74 -16.67 11.13
N PHE A 250 -10.09 -15.75 10.23
CA PHE A 250 -10.40 -14.35 10.56
C PHE A 250 -11.68 -13.86 9.88
N GLU A 251 -12.35 -12.89 10.51
CA GLU A 251 -13.43 -12.14 9.85
C GLU A 251 -12.80 -11.20 8.80
N LEU A 252 -12.70 -11.69 7.57
CA LEU A 252 -12.20 -10.93 6.43
C LEU A 252 -13.16 -9.78 6.11
N ILE A 253 -12.63 -8.56 6.01
CA ILE A 253 -13.39 -7.38 5.57
C ILE A 253 -13.17 -7.15 4.07
N SER A 254 -11.91 -7.22 3.64
CA SER A 254 -11.55 -7.08 2.23
C SER A 254 -10.11 -7.55 2.00
N ALA A 255 -9.82 -8.05 0.80
CA ALA A 255 -8.45 -8.22 0.33
C ALA A 255 -8.31 -7.64 -1.08
N MET A 256 -7.17 -7.03 -1.39
CA MET A 256 -6.78 -6.62 -2.74
C MET A 256 -5.37 -7.11 -3.00
N VAL A 257 -5.17 -7.77 -4.14
CA VAL A 257 -3.85 -8.24 -4.58
C VAL A 257 -3.54 -7.64 -5.93
N MET A 258 -2.35 -7.06 -6.03
CA MET A 258 -1.84 -6.36 -7.20
C MET A 258 -0.50 -6.95 -7.61
N GLY A 259 -0.30 -7.16 -8.92
CA GLY A 259 1.02 -7.29 -9.51
C GLY A 259 1.52 -5.90 -9.86
N SER A 260 2.70 -5.54 -9.36
CA SER A 260 3.31 -4.23 -9.57
C SER A 260 4.80 -4.39 -9.88
N TYR A 261 5.51 -3.28 -9.95
CA TYR A 261 6.91 -3.22 -10.31
C TYR A 261 7.72 -2.65 -9.16
N GLY A 262 8.94 -3.13 -8.99
CA GLY A 262 9.90 -2.65 -8.01
C GLY A 262 11.33 -3.01 -8.43
N GLU A 263 12.21 -3.07 -7.44
CA GLU A 263 13.59 -3.53 -7.59
C GLU A 263 13.79 -4.89 -6.93
N ALA A 264 14.90 -5.55 -7.24
CA ALA A 264 15.24 -6.86 -6.67
C ALA A 264 15.33 -6.87 -5.14
N ASP A 265 15.67 -5.73 -4.53
CA ASP A 265 15.73 -5.54 -3.08
C ASP A 265 14.41 -5.03 -2.46
N GLY A 266 13.33 -4.99 -3.25
CA GLY A 266 12.01 -4.56 -2.80
C GLY A 266 11.81 -3.04 -2.76
N THR A 267 12.82 -2.24 -3.17
CA THR A 267 12.72 -0.77 -3.24
C THR A 267 12.09 -0.30 -4.56
N TYR A 268 11.88 1.02 -4.68
CA TYR A 268 11.28 1.66 -5.85
C TYR A 268 12.13 2.82 -6.34
N ARG A 269 12.44 2.83 -7.64
CA ARG A 269 13.13 3.94 -8.32
C ARG A 269 12.14 4.90 -8.98
N PRO A 270 12.53 6.17 -9.18
CA PRO A 270 11.68 7.17 -9.82
C PRO A 270 11.71 7.04 -11.35
N ARG A 271 11.18 5.92 -11.86
CA ARG A 271 11.15 5.59 -13.29
C ARG A 271 9.91 4.79 -13.67
N PHE A 272 9.56 4.83 -14.95
CA PHE A 272 8.46 4.07 -15.53
C PHE A 272 8.88 2.63 -15.78
N VAL A 273 8.31 1.74 -14.97
CA VAL A 273 8.48 0.28 -15.13
C VAL A 273 7.16 -0.40 -15.49
N GLY A 274 6.08 0.37 -15.63
CA GLY A 274 4.74 -0.10 -15.96
C GLY A 274 3.71 0.26 -14.90
N MET A 275 2.46 -0.13 -15.14
CA MET A 275 1.34 0.10 -14.21
C MET A 275 1.01 -1.15 -13.41
N GLY A 276 0.80 -1.00 -12.10
CA GLY A 276 0.31 -2.09 -11.29
C GLY A 276 -1.05 -2.57 -11.80
N CYS A 277 -1.25 -3.88 -11.90
CA CYS A 277 -2.46 -4.50 -12.42
C CYS A 277 -3.08 -5.44 -11.36
N PRO A 278 -4.41 -5.53 -11.28
CA PRO A 278 -5.07 -6.37 -10.29
C PRO A 278 -4.85 -7.86 -10.59
N VAL A 279 -4.55 -8.62 -9.53
CA VAL A 279 -4.57 -10.09 -9.52
C VAL A 279 -5.95 -10.56 -9.08
N GLY A 280 -6.44 -10.04 -7.97
CA GLY A 280 -7.78 -10.36 -7.47
C GLY A 280 -8.20 -9.49 -6.29
N VAL A 281 -9.49 -9.59 -5.95
CA VAL A 281 -10.10 -8.87 -4.83
C VAL A 281 -11.00 -9.81 -4.04
N ALA A 282 -11.04 -9.68 -2.71
CA ALA A 282 -12.00 -10.39 -1.86
C ALA A 282 -13.03 -9.44 -1.26
N ALA A 283 -14.30 -9.82 -1.37
CA ALA A 283 -15.38 -9.22 -0.59
C ALA A 283 -15.56 -10.01 0.71
N GLY A 284 -15.42 -9.33 1.84
CA GLY A 284 -15.44 -9.92 3.17
C GLY A 284 -16.81 -10.42 3.64
N ASN A 285 -16.83 -11.07 4.80
CA ASN A 285 -18.00 -11.78 5.33
C ASN A 285 -19.22 -10.86 5.49
N GLU A 286 -19.01 -9.60 5.90
CA GLU A 286 -20.09 -8.61 6.07
C GLU A 286 -20.75 -8.23 4.74
N ALA A 287 -19.96 -8.06 3.68
CA ALA A 287 -20.48 -7.77 2.34
C ALA A 287 -21.34 -8.94 1.82
N VAL A 288 -20.92 -10.18 2.11
CA VAL A 288 -21.69 -11.37 1.74
C VAL A 288 -22.99 -11.51 2.51
N ARG A 289 -23.02 -11.14 3.79
CA ARG A 289 -24.26 -11.13 4.59
C ARG A 289 -25.28 -10.10 4.11
N ALA A 290 -24.83 -8.99 3.52
CA ALA A 290 -25.69 -7.96 2.96
C ALA A 290 -26.30 -8.35 1.59
N SER A 291 -25.80 -9.43 0.97
CA SER A 291 -26.30 -10.02 -0.28
C SER A 291 -26.44 -11.54 -0.10
N SER A 292 -26.42 -12.32 -1.18
CA SER A 292 -26.39 -13.78 -1.11
C SER A 292 -25.16 -14.31 -1.84
N VAL A 293 -24.60 -15.43 -1.37
CA VAL A 293 -23.48 -16.11 -2.04
C VAL A 293 -23.80 -16.41 -3.50
N GLN A 294 -25.04 -16.81 -3.79
CA GLN A 294 -25.47 -17.13 -5.15
C GLN A 294 -25.43 -15.92 -6.09
N GLU A 295 -25.80 -14.73 -5.60
CA GLU A 295 -25.70 -13.48 -6.36
C GLU A 295 -24.26 -13.04 -6.50
N MET A 296 -23.49 -13.11 -5.42
CA MET A 296 -22.11 -12.61 -5.40
C MET A 296 -21.13 -13.48 -6.18
N VAL A 297 -21.42 -14.76 -6.41
CA VAL A 297 -20.62 -15.64 -7.27
C VAL A 297 -20.99 -15.47 -8.76
N LYS A 298 -22.22 -15.06 -9.06
CA LYS A 298 -22.71 -14.88 -10.44
C LYS A 298 -22.46 -13.45 -10.94
N VAL A 299 -21.18 -13.11 -11.16
CA VAL A 299 -20.79 -11.81 -11.70
C VAL A 299 -20.39 -11.95 -13.17
N ASP A 300 -21.20 -11.42 -14.10
CA ASP A 300 -20.82 -11.41 -15.53
C ASP A 300 -19.47 -10.75 -15.73
N GLY A 301 -18.61 -11.39 -16.53
CA GLY A 301 -17.23 -10.97 -16.78
C GLY A 301 -16.21 -11.57 -15.81
N ILE A 302 -16.65 -12.20 -14.71
CA ILE A 302 -15.79 -12.95 -13.79
C ILE A 302 -16.20 -14.42 -13.83
N SER A 303 -15.40 -15.24 -14.51
CA SER A 303 -15.74 -16.64 -14.80
C SER A 303 -15.60 -17.58 -13.59
N ARG A 304 -15.01 -17.12 -12.47
CA ARG A 304 -14.57 -18.01 -11.38
C ARG A 304 -14.52 -17.36 -10.01
N ALA A 305 -15.54 -16.58 -9.63
CA ALA A 305 -15.67 -16.14 -8.24
C ALA A 305 -15.78 -17.37 -7.32
N LEU A 306 -15.00 -17.38 -6.22
CA LEU A 306 -14.90 -18.52 -5.31
C LEU A 306 -15.42 -18.09 -3.93
N ALA A 307 -16.33 -18.88 -3.36
CA ALA A 307 -16.61 -18.77 -1.94
C ALA A 307 -15.39 -19.25 -1.16
N ILE A 308 -14.95 -18.44 -0.21
CA ILE A 308 -13.79 -18.68 0.66
C ILE A 308 -14.20 -18.52 2.12
N GLY A 309 -13.39 -19.04 3.03
CA GLY A 309 -13.69 -19.10 4.45
C GLY A 309 -14.78 -20.11 4.79
N PRO A 310 -15.27 -20.10 6.04
CA PRO A 310 -16.16 -21.14 6.52
C PRO A 310 -17.57 -21.01 5.93
N ALA A 311 -18.21 -22.14 5.64
CA ALA A 311 -19.53 -22.18 4.99
C ALA A 311 -20.65 -21.39 5.73
N HIS A 312 -20.53 -21.23 7.05
CA HIS A 312 -21.51 -20.49 7.86
C HIS A 312 -21.27 -18.98 7.91
N ALA A 313 -20.14 -18.50 7.39
CA ALA A 313 -19.80 -17.09 7.27
C ALA A 313 -18.86 -16.88 6.06
N PRO A 314 -19.31 -17.11 4.82
CA PRO A 314 -18.44 -17.07 3.66
C PRO A 314 -18.00 -15.65 3.30
N ALA A 315 -16.81 -15.53 2.73
CA ALA A 315 -16.34 -14.40 1.93
C ALA A 315 -16.25 -14.83 0.46
N ILE A 316 -16.05 -13.89 -0.48
CA ILE A 316 -15.91 -14.22 -1.90
C ILE A 316 -14.57 -13.69 -2.43
N TRP A 317 -13.78 -14.56 -3.05
CA TRP A 317 -12.62 -14.21 -3.87
C TRP A 317 -13.03 -14.02 -5.32
N TYR A 318 -12.62 -12.91 -5.92
CA TYR A 318 -12.80 -12.61 -7.33
C TYR A 318 -11.44 -12.60 -8.03
N PRO A 319 -11.11 -13.66 -8.78
CA PRO A 319 -10.00 -13.66 -9.72
C PRO A 319 -10.23 -12.59 -10.79
N ILE A 320 -9.29 -11.65 -10.94
CA ILE A 320 -9.38 -10.59 -11.95
C ILE A 320 -8.42 -10.86 -13.11
N GLY A 321 -7.15 -11.10 -12.77
CA GLY A 321 -6.07 -11.08 -13.73
C GLY A 321 -4.80 -11.77 -13.23
N ASN A 322 -3.74 -11.68 -14.03
CA ASN A 322 -2.43 -12.22 -13.69
C ASN A 322 -1.47 -11.16 -13.11
N GLY A 323 -1.96 -9.94 -12.84
CA GLY A 323 -1.15 -8.85 -12.32
C GLY A 323 -0.25 -8.17 -13.36
N ARG A 324 -0.44 -8.41 -14.66
CA ARG A 324 0.40 -7.84 -15.73
C ARG A 324 -0.36 -7.07 -16.82
N ASP A 325 -1.65 -7.34 -17.02
CA ASP A 325 -2.43 -6.74 -18.11
C ASP A 325 -3.22 -5.50 -17.61
N PRO A 326 -2.93 -4.28 -18.11
CA PRO A 326 -3.66 -3.08 -17.71
C PRO A 326 -5.18 -3.15 -17.97
N ARG A 327 -5.64 -3.96 -18.92
CA ARG A 327 -7.08 -4.14 -19.21
C ARG A 327 -7.83 -4.80 -18.06
N ASP A 328 -7.13 -5.45 -17.14
CA ASP A 328 -7.73 -6.05 -15.95
C ASP A 328 -8.35 -4.99 -15.00
N TRP A 329 -7.95 -3.72 -15.13
CA TRP A 329 -8.62 -2.61 -14.44
C TRP A 329 -10.07 -2.40 -14.89
N GLU A 330 -10.41 -2.69 -16.14
CA GLU A 330 -11.78 -2.59 -16.64
C GLU A 330 -12.68 -3.66 -16.01
N LYS A 331 -12.15 -4.87 -15.85
CA LYS A 331 -12.81 -5.97 -15.13
C LYS A 331 -13.03 -5.59 -13.67
N TYR A 332 -12.00 -5.08 -12.99
CA TYR A 332 -12.11 -4.60 -11.62
C TYR A 332 -13.16 -3.48 -11.48
N ALA A 333 -13.12 -2.46 -12.35
CA ALA A 333 -14.08 -1.36 -12.30
C ALA A 333 -15.53 -1.84 -12.52
N THR A 334 -15.73 -2.81 -13.42
CA THR A 334 -17.04 -3.44 -13.66
C THR A 334 -17.53 -4.21 -12.44
N LEU A 335 -16.64 -4.96 -11.78
CA LEU A 335 -16.95 -5.65 -10.53
C LEU A 335 -17.33 -4.67 -9.42
N MET A 336 -16.54 -3.63 -9.19
CA MET A 336 -16.79 -2.66 -8.11
C MET A 336 -18.13 -1.93 -8.28
N LYS A 337 -18.55 -1.62 -9.51
CA LYS A 337 -19.88 -1.04 -9.79
C LYS A 337 -21.03 -1.96 -9.40
N LYS A 338 -20.82 -3.28 -9.41
CA LYS A 338 -21.82 -4.28 -9.01
C LYS A 338 -21.82 -4.51 -7.50
N LEU A 339 -20.63 -4.55 -6.87
CA LEU A 339 -20.48 -4.85 -5.44
C LEU A 339 -20.80 -3.67 -4.53
N VAL A 340 -20.64 -2.43 -5.00
CA VAL A 340 -20.94 -1.22 -4.23
C VAL A 340 -22.17 -0.57 -4.86
N PRO A 341 -23.38 -0.72 -4.27
CA PRO A 341 -24.56 -0.01 -4.73
C PRO A 341 -24.31 1.51 -4.74
N ALA A 342 -24.84 2.22 -5.74
CA ALA A 342 -24.60 3.64 -5.95
C ALA A 342 -24.86 4.53 -4.71
N GLU A 343 -25.73 4.10 -3.80
CA GLU A 343 -26.07 4.79 -2.55
C GLU A 343 -24.90 4.81 -1.54
N ALA A 344 -24.02 3.80 -1.54
CA ALA A 344 -22.86 3.75 -0.65
C ALA A 344 -21.72 4.71 -1.08
N LEU A 345 -21.66 5.08 -2.37
CA LEU A 345 -20.70 6.06 -2.90
C LEU A 345 -21.17 7.51 -2.69
N ALA A 346 -22.47 7.73 -2.49
CA ALA A 346 -23.06 9.06 -2.22
C ALA A 346 -23.01 9.47 -0.73
N GLY A 347 -22.70 8.53 0.18
CA GLY A 347 -22.77 8.69 1.64
C GLY A 347 -21.51 9.20 2.34
N ARG A 348 -20.65 9.97 1.67
CA ARG A 348 -19.58 10.75 2.31
C ARG A 348 -19.58 12.17 1.73
N LYS A 349 -20.46 13.01 2.28
CA LYS A 349 -20.32 14.47 2.23
C LYS A 349 -19.88 14.96 3.59
#